data_AF-L0HBX8-F1
#
_entry.id   AF-L0HBX8-F1
#
_cell.length_a   1.000
_cell.length_b   1.000
_cell.length_c   1.000
_cell.angle_alpha   90.00
_cell.angle_beta   90.00
_cell.angle_gamma   90.00
#
_symmetry.space_group_name_H-M   'P 1'
#
loop_
_entity.id
_entity.type
_entity.pdbx_description
1 polymer ?
#
loop_
_entity_poly.entity_id
_entity_poly.type
_entity_poly.pdbx_seq_one_letter_code
_entity_poly.pdbx_strand_id
1 'polypeptide(L)'
;MQARYRFALPVLVVLFLVFAGCIHPSADSTTPATSQTIVTPLPLTSATACSLTPGPRQTLPAYEDVSITVDRNTITDEPTITVRFDGGLGNGMVQRMTVTMIRSDCVTEQQFRDNPVVGTSITQMGTLGTDRVIVVLVMTSGDQYTVIDQNYPFPVRMG
;
A
#
# COMPACT_ATOMS: atom_id res chain seq x y z
N MET A 1 -4.60 -7.94 -62.94
CA MET A 1 -5.04 -8.28 -61.57
C MET A 1 -5.54 -7.04 -60.82
N GLN A 2 -6.65 -6.41 -61.23
CA GLN A 2 -7.18 -5.20 -60.55
C GLN A 2 -8.72 -5.13 -60.43
N ALA A 3 -9.44 -6.11 -60.95
CA ALA A 3 -10.91 -6.08 -60.97
C ALA A 3 -11.58 -6.63 -59.69
N ARG A 4 -10.84 -7.35 -58.82
CA ARG A 4 -11.40 -8.02 -57.63
C ARG A 4 -11.50 -7.11 -56.39
N TYR A 5 -10.75 -6.02 -56.33
CA TYR A 5 -10.73 -5.09 -55.19
C TYR A 5 -11.70 -3.90 -55.32
N ARG A 6 -12.29 -3.68 -56.51
CA ARG A 6 -13.22 -2.56 -56.75
C ARG A 6 -14.56 -2.71 -56.00
N PHE A 7 -14.94 -3.94 -55.64
CA PHE A 7 -16.14 -4.22 -54.85
C PHE A 7 -15.86 -4.51 -53.36
N ALA A 8 -14.61 -4.79 -52.98
CA ALA A 8 -14.24 -5.07 -51.59
C ALA A 8 -14.20 -3.78 -50.74
N LEU A 9 -13.78 -2.66 -51.34
CA LEU A 9 -13.70 -1.36 -50.66
C LEU A 9 -15.08 -0.78 -50.24
N PRO A 10 -16.14 -0.75 -51.08
CA PRO A 10 -17.43 -0.22 -50.65
C PRO A 10 -18.12 -1.11 -49.61
N VAL A 11 -17.91 -2.44 -49.63
CA VAL A 11 -18.49 -3.36 -48.66
C VAL A 11 -17.88 -3.19 -47.26
N LEU A 12 -16.57 -2.92 -47.18
CA LEU A 12 -15.89 -2.65 -45.90
C LEU A 12 -16.35 -1.32 -45.27
N VAL A 13 -16.61 -0.29 -46.08
CA VAL A 13 -17.05 1.03 -45.61
C VAL A 13 -18.49 0.99 -45.07
N VAL A 14 -19.38 0.21 -45.70
CA VAL A 14 -20.75 0.03 -45.21
C VAL A 14 -20.78 -0.75 -43.89
N LEU A 15 -19.85 -1.68 -43.67
CA LEU A 15 -19.75 -2.45 -42.42
C LEU A 15 -19.34 -1.57 -41.23
N PHE A 16 -18.50 -0.55 -41.43
CA PHE A 16 -18.06 0.37 -40.37
C PHE A 16 -19.13 1.40 -39.96
N LEU A 17 -20.11 1.68 -40.82
CA LEU A 17 -21.16 2.67 -40.54
C LEU A 17 -22.31 2.16 -39.65
N VAL A 18 -22.34 0.86 -39.33
CA VAL A 18 -23.43 0.25 -38.53
C VAL A 18 -23.21 0.40 -37.02
N PHE A 19 -22.04 0.87 -36.55
CA PHE A 19 -21.78 1.09 -35.12
C PHE A 19 -22.09 2.51 -34.62
N ALA A 20 -22.56 3.42 -35.49
CA ALA A 20 -22.94 4.78 -35.11
C ALA A 20 -24.46 4.89 -34.89
N GLY A 21 -24.98 4.24 -33.85
CA GLY A 21 -26.41 4.33 -33.56
C GLY A 21 -26.78 3.76 -32.19
N CYS A 22 -26.70 4.60 -31.15
CA CYS A 22 -27.61 4.62 -30.01
C CYS A 22 -27.34 5.90 -29.20
N ILE A 23 -27.84 7.05 -29.68
CA ILE A 23 -28.03 8.23 -28.84
C ILE A 23 -29.44 8.09 -28.26
N HIS A 24 -29.54 7.79 -26.98
CA HIS A 24 -30.81 7.81 -26.25
C HIS A 24 -30.82 9.07 -25.37
N PRO A 25 -31.72 10.05 -25.62
CA PRO A 25 -31.96 11.11 -24.67
C PRO A 25 -33.07 10.67 -23.72
N SER A 26 -32.70 10.26 -22.51
CA SER A 26 -33.65 10.18 -21.39
C SER A 26 -33.49 11.45 -20.56
N ALA A 27 -34.33 12.44 -20.85
CA ALA A 27 -34.66 13.46 -19.88
C ALA A 27 -35.78 12.90 -19.01
N ASP A 28 -35.51 12.69 -17.71
CA ASP A 28 -36.55 12.85 -16.70
C ASP A 28 -35.94 13.31 -15.38
N SER A 29 -36.59 14.34 -14.86
CA SER A 29 -36.37 15.03 -13.59
C SER A 29 -36.59 14.08 -12.41
N THR A 30 -35.83 14.23 -11.32
CA THR A 30 -36.30 14.65 -9.98
C THR A 30 -35.22 14.39 -8.91
N THR A 31 -35.04 15.40 -8.04
CA THR A 31 -34.34 15.41 -6.74
C THR A 31 -32.80 15.34 -6.70
N PRO A 32 -32.11 16.37 -6.15
CA PRO A 32 -30.76 16.18 -5.63
C PRO A 32 -30.85 15.33 -4.37
N ALA A 33 -30.61 14.02 -4.49
CA ALA A 33 -30.18 13.24 -3.36
C ALA A 33 -28.74 13.67 -3.04
N THR A 34 -28.59 14.45 -1.98
CA THR A 34 -27.29 14.75 -1.38
C THR A 34 -26.60 13.42 -1.08
N SER A 35 -25.71 12.99 -1.97
CA SER A 35 -24.71 11.97 -1.65
C SER A 35 -23.88 12.54 -0.52
N GLN A 36 -24.16 12.07 0.69
CA GLN A 36 -23.25 12.25 1.80
C GLN A 36 -21.97 11.52 1.41
N THR A 37 -20.96 12.31 1.04
CA THR A 37 -19.59 11.84 1.00
C THR A 37 -19.31 11.27 2.39
N ILE A 38 -19.29 9.95 2.51
CA ILE A 38 -18.65 9.29 3.64
C ILE A 38 -17.17 9.56 3.42
N VAL A 39 -16.72 10.72 3.90
CA VAL A 39 -15.32 10.98 4.19
C VAL A 39 -14.97 9.99 5.29
N THR A 40 -14.45 8.83 4.92
CA THR A 40 -13.61 8.05 5.83
C THR A 40 -12.58 9.05 6.35
N PRO A 41 -12.55 9.35 7.66
CA PRO A 41 -11.56 10.26 8.18
C PRO A 41 -10.20 9.66 7.84
N LEU A 42 -9.44 10.38 7.00
CA LEU A 42 -8.01 10.14 6.85
C LEU A 42 -7.45 10.10 8.28
N PRO A 43 -6.74 9.04 8.70
CA PRO A 43 -6.15 9.02 10.03
C PRO A 43 -5.31 10.29 10.13
N LEU A 44 -5.69 11.16 11.06
CA LEU A 44 -4.90 12.33 11.41
C LEU A 44 -3.49 11.79 11.67
N THR A 45 -2.50 12.30 10.94
CA THR A 45 -1.11 12.25 11.35
C THR A 45 -1.01 13.07 12.63
N SER A 46 -1.48 12.50 13.74
CA SER A 46 -1.16 12.96 15.08
C SER A 46 0.35 12.93 15.15
N ALA A 47 0.97 14.05 15.55
CA ALA A 47 2.35 14.05 15.99
C ALA A 47 2.49 12.86 16.95
N THR A 48 3.24 11.84 16.53
CA THR A 48 3.35 10.57 17.24
C THR A 48 4.02 10.89 18.57
N ALA A 49 3.20 11.08 19.61
CA ALA A 49 3.66 11.07 20.99
C ALA A 49 4.43 9.76 21.19
N CYS A 50 5.53 9.82 21.95
CA CYS A 50 6.35 8.66 22.32
C CYS A 50 5.47 7.57 22.95
N SER A 51 4.94 6.68 22.10
CA SER A 51 3.98 5.66 22.49
C SER A 51 4.48 4.32 22.00
N LEU A 52 4.96 3.53 22.96
CA LEU A 52 5.36 2.14 22.75
C LEU A 52 4.19 1.17 22.90
N THR A 53 2.94 1.66 22.85
CA THR A 53 1.74 0.83 22.91
C THR A 53 1.28 0.52 21.48
N PRO A 54 1.37 -0.75 21.03
CA PRO A 54 0.91 -1.11 19.70
C PRO A 54 -0.56 -0.79 19.46
N GLY A 55 -0.86 -0.33 18.26
CA GLY A 55 -2.21 -0.07 17.78
C GLY A 55 -2.83 -1.27 17.05
N PRO A 56 -4.04 -1.09 16.48
CA PRO A 56 -4.69 -2.13 15.69
C PRO A 56 -3.94 -2.39 14.38
N ARG A 57 -3.94 -3.65 13.95
CA ARG A 57 -3.42 -4.08 12.64
C ARG A 57 -4.54 -4.54 11.74
N GLN A 58 -4.30 -4.44 10.44
CA GLN A 58 -5.22 -4.83 9.39
C GLN A 58 -4.68 -6.04 8.64
N THR A 59 -5.59 -6.90 8.20
CA THR A 59 -5.27 -8.04 7.33
C THR A 59 -5.54 -7.65 5.90
N LEU A 60 -4.61 -7.96 5.00
CA LEU A 60 -4.79 -7.71 3.58
C LEU A 60 -5.83 -8.65 2.99
N PRO A 61 -6.60 -8.21 1.99
CA PRO A 61 -7.38 -9.12 1.16
C PRO A 61 -6.48 -10.19 0.55
N ALA A 62 -7.00 -11.41 0.38
CA ALA A 62 -6.20 -12.54 -0.08
C ALA A 62 -5.47 -12.30 -1.42
N TYR A 63 -6.06 -11.51 -2.32
CA TYR A 63 -5.46 -11.18 -3.62
C TYR A 63 -4.36 -10.10 -3.55
N GLU A 64 -4.30 -9.36 -2.45
CA GLU A 64 -3.30 -8.33 -2.13
C GLU A 64 -2.25 -8.81 -1.13
N ASP A 65 -2.30 -10.08 -0.72
CA ASP A 65 -1.49 -10.61 0.37
C ASP A 65 0.01 -10.53 0.11
N VAL A 66 0.75 -10.04 1.11
CA VAL A 66 2.22 -9.93 1.11
C VAL A 66 2.78 -10.23 2.49
N SER A 67 3.98 -10.79 2.52
CA SER A 67 4.76 -11.04 3.73
C SER A 67 5.83 -9.98 3.92
N ILE A 68 6.03 -9.61 5.18
CA ILE A 68 7.05 -8.67 5.62
C ILE A 68 7.70 -9.24 6.86
N THR A 69 9.03 -9.31 6.85
CA THR A 69 9.82 -9.73 8.00
C THR A 69 10.39 -8.52 8.70
N VAL A 70 10.38 -8.52 10.03
CA VAL A 70 11.10 -7.54 10.86
C VAL A 70 12.13 -8.29 11.68
N ASP A 71 13.39 -7.94 11.49
CA ASP A 71 14.53 -8.53 12.17
C ASP A 71 15.24 -7.48 13.02
N ARG A 72 15.58 -7.84 14.26
CA ARG A 72 16.36 -6.98 15.15
C ARG A 72 17.73 -7.61 15.37
N ASN A 73 18.79 -6.86 15.05
CA ASN A 73 20.13 -7.23 15.46
C ASN A 73 20.28 -7.00 16.96
N THR A 74 20.54 -8.07 17.71
CA THR A 74 20.71 -8.04 19.17
C THR A 74 22.14 -8.34 19.62
N ILE A 75 23.10 -8.36 18.69
CA ILE A 75 24.49 -8.74 18.96
C ILE A 75 25.33 -7.53 19.42
N THR A 76 24.99 -6.34 18.93
CA THR A 76 25.76 -5.10 19.12
C THR A 76 25.09 -4.18 20.13
N ASP A 77 25.89 -3.31 20.76
CA ASP A 77 25.39 -2.23 21.63
C ASP A 77 24.76 -1.06 20.84
N GLU A 78 24.91 -1.11 19.51
CA GLU A 78 24.24 -0.24 18.53
C GLU A 78 23.31 -1.11 17.66
N PRO A 79 22.17 -1.57 18.19
CA PRO A 79 21.31 -2.48 17.47
C PRO A 79 20.59 -1.79 16.32
N THR A 80 20.30 -2.56 15.28
CA THR A 80 19.53 -2.11 14.12
C THR A 80 18.28 -2.96 13.98
N ILE A 81 17.20 -2.37 13.48
CA ILE A 81 15.98 -3.09 13.10
C ILE A 81 15.83 -2.99 11.58
N THR A 82 15.75 -4.15 10.92
CA THR A 82 15.58 -4.27 9.47
C THR A 82 14.19 -4.80 9.15
N VAL A 83 13.42 -4.00 8.42
CA VAL A 83 12.14 -4.41 7.83
C VAL A 83 12.39 -4.80 6.39
N ARG A 84 12.01 -6.02 6.01
CA ARG A 84 12.24 -6.58 4.67
C ARG A 84 10.93 -7.04 4.04
N PHE A 85 10.72 -6.61 2.81
CA PHE A 85 9.59 -7.03 1.99
C PHE A 85 9.86 -8.41 1.38
N ASP A 86 9.05 -9.42 1.71
CA ASP A 86 9.22 -10.80 1.25
C ASP A 86 8.46 -11.09 -0.05
N GLY A 87 7.54 -10.22 -0.45
CA GLY A 87 6.62 -10.45 -1.55
C GLY A 87 5.39 -11.24 -1.15
N GLY A 88 4.67 -11.78 -2.13
CA GLY A 88 3.39 -12.46 -1.97
C GLY A 88 2.56 -12.33 -3.24
N LEU A 89 1.27 -12.70 -3.17
CA LEU A 89 0.36 -12.60 -4.30
C LEU A 89 0.15 -11.15 -4.73
N GLY A 90 0.10 -10.23 -3.78
CA GLY A 90 -0.09 -8.79 -4.00
C GLY A 90 1.18 -8.00 -4.30
N ASN A 91 2.31 -8.63 -4.59
CA ASN A 91 3.61 -7.96 -4.78
C ASN A 91 3.55 -6.78 -5.77
N GLY A 92 2.91 -6.99 -6.94
CA GLY A 92 2.73 -5.94 -7.95
C GLY A 92 1.69 -4.86 -7.61
N MET A 93 1.05 -4.96 -6.45
CA MET A 93 0.00 -4.05 -5.99
C MET A 93 0.47 -3.09 -4.90
N VAL A 94 1.66 -3.30 -4.31
CA VAL A 94 2.20 -2.41 -3.28
C VAL A 94 2.90 -1.21 -3.95
N GLN A 95 2.32 -0.02 -3.82
CA GLN A 95 2.95 1.22 -4.31
C GLN A 95 3.98 1.77 -3.33
N ARG A 96 3.76 1.64 -2.02
CA ARG A 96 4.67 2.17 -1.00
C ARG A 96 4.66 1.33 0.24
N MET A 97 5.84 1.06 0.78
CA MET A 97 6.04 0.54 2.12
C MET A 97 6.66 1.64 2.99
N THR A 98 5.94 2.09 4.01
CA THR A 98 6.40 3.06 5.00
C THR A 98 6.67 2.35 6.31
N VAL A 99 7.83 2.60 6.90
CA VAL A 99 8.24 2.06 8.20
C VAL A 99 8.45 3.23 9.14
N THR A 100 7.67 3.24 10.23
CA THR A 100 7.84 4.16 11.34
C THR A 100 8.36 3.38 12.53
N MET A 101 9.47 3.85 13.10
CA MET A 101 10.08 3.27 14.30
C MET A 101 10.02 4.28 15.43
N ILE A 102 9.40 3.89 16.53
CA ILE A 102 9.35 4.66 17.78
C ILE A 102 10.28 3.97 18.76
N ARG A 103 11.40 4.63 19.05
CA ARG A 103 12.42 4.10 19.93
C ARG A 103 12.05 4.26 21.40
N SER A 104 12.64 3.44 22.26
CA SER A 104 12.44 3.54 23.71
C SER A 104 12.93 4.87 24.32
N ASP A 105 13.84 5.57 23.64
CA ASP A 105 14.32 6.91 23.99
C ASP A 105 13.46 8.05 23.41
N CYS A 106 12.26 7.70 22.92
CA CYS A 106 11.28 8.62 22.33
C CYS A 106 11.67 9.28 21.01
N VAL A 107 12.77 8.86 20.37
CA VAL A 107 13.05 9.28 19.00
C VAL A 107 12.17 8.49 18.04
N THR A 108 11.51 9.21 17.14
CA THR A 108 10.70 8.61 16.07
C THR A 108 11.39 8.84 14.74
N GLU A 109 11.65 7.76 14.01
CA GLU A 109 12.21 7.79 12.66
C GLU A 109 11.20 7.18 11.69
N GLN A 110 11.13 7.74 10.48
CA GLN A 110 10.26 7.23 9.43
C GLN A 110 11.03 7.18 8.12
N GLN A 111 10.95 6.05 7.43
CA GLN A 111 11.49 5.87 6.10
C GLN A 111 10.47 5.14 5.22
N PHE A 112 10.64 5.23 3.90
CA PHE A 112 9.77 4.53 2.96
C PHE A 112 10.54 4.00 1.75
N ARG A 113 9.92 3.05 1.04
CA ARG A 113 10.34 2.56 -0.28
C ARG A 113 9.13 2.54 -1.20
N ASP A 114 9.28 3.17 -2.36
CA ASP A 114 8.29 3.13 -3.42
C ASP A 114 8.48 1.87 -4.27
N ASN A 115 7.37 1.25 -4.67
CA ASN A 115 7.29 0.04 -5.49
C ASN A 115 8.27 -1.05 -5.00
N PRO A 116 8.19 -1.48 -3.72
CA PRO A 116 9.13 -2.44 -3.17
C PRO A 116 9.02 -3.77 -3.92
N VAL A 117 10.17 -4.32 -4.31
CA VAL A 117 10.29 -5.69 -4.83
C VAL A 117 10.78 -6.63 -3.74
N VAL A 118 10.66 -7.94 -3.95
CA VAL A 118 11.17 -8.96 -3.01
C VAL A 118 12.62 -8.66 -2.63
N GLY A 119 12.89 -8.63 -1.32
CA GLY A 119 14.21 -8.32 -0.76
C GLY A 119 14.45 -6.84 -0.46
N THR A 120 13.56 -5.93 -0.88
CA THR A 120 13.64 -4.52 -0.52
C THR A 120 13.59 -4.37 1.00
N SER A 121 14.52 -3.59 1.56
CA SER A 121 14.62 -3.39 3.00
C SER A 121 14.80 -1.93 3.41
N ILE A 122 14.40 -1.67 4.66
CA ILE A 122 14.64 -0.45 5.41
C ILE A 122 15.30 -0.86 6.72
N THR A 123 16.48 -0.31 7.01
CA THR A 123 17.20 -0.54 8.26
C THR A 123 17.31 0.78 9.02
N GLN A 124 16.93 0.78 10.30
CA GLN A 124 16.96 1.95 11.17
C GLN A 124 17.61 1.60 12.52
N MET A 125 18.07 2.62 13.24
CA MET A 125 18.78 2.45 14.52
C MET A 125 17.82 2.15 15.67
N GLY A 126 17.94 0.98 16.29
CA GLY A 126 17.21 0.65 17.52
C GLY A 126 17.89 1.18 18.79
N THR A 127 17.31 0.87 19.93
CA THR A 127 17.88 1.16 21.27
C THR A 127 18.31 -0.11 22.00
N LEU A 128 18.76 -0.04 23.25
CA LEU A 128 18.91 -1.25 24.09
C LEU A 128 17.62 -1.60 24.86
N GLY A 129 16.51 -0.93 24.53
CA GLY A 129 15.20 -1.15 25.13
C GLY A 129 14.21 -1.80 24.16
N THR A 130 12.93 -1.57 24.40
CA THR A 130 11.85 -2.03 23.53
C THR A 130 11.46 -0.93 22.56
N ASP A 131 11.61 -1.20 21.27
CA ASP A 131 11.22 -0.27 20.21
C ASP A 131 9.94 -0.77 19.55
N ARG A 132 9.10 0.16 19.08
CA ARG A 132 7.87 -0.16 18.35
C ARG A 132 8.08 0.08 16.87
N VAL A 133 7.70 -0.90 16.05
CA VAL A 133 7.77 -0.82 14.59
C VAL A 133 6.35 -0.85 14.02
N ILE A 134 6.07 0.12 13.16
CA ILE A 134 4.82 0.25 12.43
C ILE A 134 5.15 0.17 10.95
N VAL A 135 4.48 -0.71 10.22
CA VAL A 135 4.61 -0.83 8.76
C VAL A 135 3.25 -0.58 8.13
N VAL A 136 3.22 0.44 7.27
CA VAL A 136 2.03 0.82 6.50
C VAL A 136 2.32 0.59 5.02
N LEU A 137 1.41 -0.13 4.37
CA LEU A 137 1.42 -0.32 2.93
C LEU A 137 0.39 0.59 2.28
N VAL A 138 0.75 1.18 1.14
CA VAL A 138 -0.17 1.85 0.23
C VAL A 138 -0.29 1.00 -1.02
N MET A 139 -1.50 0.62 -1.38
CA MET A 139 -1.80 -0.23 -2.54
C MET A 139 -2.02 0.59 -3.80
N THR A 140 -2.04 -0.09 -4.95
CA THR A 140 -2.32 0.54 -6.25
C THR A 140 -3.73 1.08 -6.39
N SER A 141 -4.67 0.55 -5.61
CA SER A 141 -6.03 1.10 -5.45
C SER A 141 -6.05 2.44 -4.71
N GLY A 142 -4.99 2.77 -3.97
CA GLY A 142 -4.95 3.89 -3.02
C GLY A 142 -5.28 3.50 -1.58
N ASP A 143 -5.69 2.25 -1.34
CA ASP A 143 -5.97 1.74 0.01
C ASP A 143 -4.70 1.69 0.87
N GLN A 144 -4.86 1.87 2.18
CA GLN A 144 -3.76 1.88 3.13
C GLN A 144 -3.99 0.89 4.27
N TYR A 145 -2.99 0.05 4.53
CA TYR A 145 -3.07 -1.01 5.52
C TYR A 145 -1.90 -0.93 6.50
N THR A 146 -2.20 -0.84 7.80
CA THR A 146 -1.20 -1.05 8.86
C THR A 146 -1.04 -2.55 9.10
N VAL A 147 -0.03 -3.16 8.48
CA VAL A 147 0.17 -4.61 8.48
C VAL A 147 1.01 -5.09 9.68
N ILE A 148 1.92 -4.24 10.14
CA ILE A 148 2.72 -4.45 11.35
C ILE A 148 2.56 -3.23 12.24
N ASP A 149 2.37 -3.49 13.53
CA ASP A 149 2.37 -2.54 14.63
C ASP A 149 2.68 -3.37 15.88
N GLN A 150 3.96 -3.49 16.22
CA GLN A 150 4.45 -4.42 17.23
C GLN A 150 5.67 -3.88 17.95
N ASN A 151 5.88 -4.39 19.17
CA ASN A 151 7.07 -4.11 19.96
C ASN A 151 8.13 -5.19 19.70
N TYR A 152 9.37 -4.74 19.55
CA TYR A 152 10.54 -5.58 19.38
C TYR A 152 11.44 -5.30 20.57
N PRO A 153 11.55 -6.20 21.58
CA PRO A 153 12.43 -6.00 22.73
C PRO A 153 13.90 -6.29 22.38
N PHE A 154 14.84 -5.59 23.03
CA PHE A 154 16.24 -6.01 23.08
C PHE A 154 16.42 -6.98 24.25
N PRO A 155 17.01 -8.17 24.06
CA PRO A 155 17.17 -9.15 25.13
C PRO A 155 18.16 -8.65 26.18
N VAL A 156 17.78 -8.77 27.46
CA VAL A 156 18.71 -8.55 28.57
C VAL A 156 19.69 -9.72 28.61
N ARG A 157 20.98 -9.45 28.45
CA ARG A 157 22.02 -10.47 28.62
C ARG A 157 22.15 -10.74 30.13
N MET A 158 21.56 -11.84 30.60
CA MET A 158 21.89 -12.36 31.93
C MET A 158 23.32 -12.89 31.85
N GLY A 159 24.25 -12.19 32.52
CA GLY A 159 25.64 -12.60 32.66
C GLY A 159 25.83 -13.75 33.64
#